data_AF-A0A5C6RQ03-F1
#
_entry.id   AF-A0A5C6RQ03-F1
#
_cell.length_a   1.000
_cell.length_b   1.000
_cell.length_c   1.000
_cell.angle_alpha   90.00
_cell.angle_beta   90.00
_cell.angle_gamma   90.00
#
_symmetry.space_group_name_H-M   'P 1'
#
loop_
_entity.id
_entity.type
_entity.pdbx_description
1 polymer ?
#
loop_
_entity_poly.entity_id
_entity_poly.type
_entity_poly.pdbx_seq_one_letter_code
_entity_poly.pdbx_strand_id
1 'polypeptide(L)'
;MAKRIRAKGQNPKDEVQQARYKLYKNAIDQAVAAKGKGLYLEGITLFESLITDRLESLLSRVTGQEVSFKTLGFLIRLVKDQPHAFSDEFYLLVNNDLDAWRKKRNRALHELVKLEEGKIEGWENRYSGLETTYEKGYELFRQIDKAIREMTK
;
A
#
# COMPACT_ATOMS: atom_id res chain seq x y z
N MET A 1 -2.13 -13.77 20.59
CA MET A 1 -1.81 -14.36 19.26
C MET A 1 -0.30 -14.42 19.10
N ALA A 2 0.24 -15.49 18.51
CA ALA A 2 1.67 -15.57 18.23
C ALA A 2 2.12 -14.46 17.25
N LYS A 3 3.34 -13.94 17.43
CA LYS A 3 3.92 -12.92 16.55
C LYS A 3 4.12 -13.53 15.15
N ARG A 4 3.43 -12.99 14.15
CA ARG A 4 3.64 -13.35 12.73
C ARG A 4 4.96 -12.72 12.25
N ILE A 5 5.76 -13.49 11.52
CA ILE A 5 7.08 -13.08 11.00
C ILE A 5 7.10 -13.28 9.48
N ARG A 6 7.68 -12.35 8.73
CA ARG A 6 7.76 -12.43 7.27
C ARG A 6 8.81 -13.47 6.86
N ALA A 7 8.46 -14.34 5.91
CA ALA A 7 9.42 -15.29 5.35
C ALA A 7 10.54 -14.56 4.59
N LYS A 8 11.79 -14.94 4.83
CA LYS A 8 12.99 -14.35 4.19
C LYS A 8 13.52 -15.31 3.12
N GLY A 9 13.74 -14.78 1.92
CA GLY A 9 14.49 -15.49 0.90
C GLY A 9 16.00 -15.28 1.10
N GLN A 10 16.78 -16.32 0.83
CA GLN A 10 18.24 -16.31 0.83
C GLN A 10 18.80 -16.04 -0.57
N ASN A 11 18.11 -16.43 -1.65
CA ASN A 11 18.55 -16.17 -3.03
C ASN A 11 17.36 -16.09 -4.01
N PRO A 12 17.51 -15.46 -5.20
CA PRO A 12 16.39 -15.27 -6.12
C PRO A 12 15.72 -16.56 -6.63
N LYS A 13 16.37 -17.72 -6.48
CA LYS A 13 15.86 -19.02 -6.92
C LYS A 13 15.17 -19.79 -5.79
N ASP A 14 15.18 -19.28 -4.57
CA ASP A 14 14.48 -19.95 -3.48
C ASP A 14 12.96 -19.85 -3.62
N GLU A 15 12.28 -20.83 -3.04
CA GLU A 15 10.83 -20.98 -3.12
C GLU A 15 10.09 -19.74 -2.61
N VAL A 16 10.62 -19.06 -1.59
CA VAL A 16 10.01 -17.87 -0.99
C VAL A 16 10.05 -16.69 -1.95
N GLN A 17 11.16 -16.45 -2.64
CA GLN A 17 11.29 -15.38 -3.63
C GLN A 17 10.41 -15.63 -4.85
N GLN A 18 10.37 -16.88 -5.34
CA GLN A 18 9.51 -17.28 -6.47
C GLN A 18 8.02 -17.14 -6.11
N ALA A 19 7.62 -17.58 -4.92
CA ALA A 19 6.26 -17.42 -4.43
C ALA A 19 5.90 -15.93 -4.28
N ARG A 20 6.80 -15.10 -3.73
CA ARG A 20 6.57 -13.66 -3.62
C ARG A 20 6.39 -12.99 -4.98
N TYR A 21 7.26 -13.33 -5.95
CA TYR A 21 7.14 -12.83 -7.31
C TYR A 21 5.78 -13.16 -7.92
N LYS A 22 5.33 -14.42 -7.78
CA LYS A 22 4.04 -14.87 -8.28
C LYS A 22 2.87 -14.16 -7.59
N LEU A 23 2.91 -14.01 -6.26
CA LEU A 23 1.89 -13.28 -5.51
C LEU A 23 1.78 -11.82 -5.96
N TYR A 24 2.93 -11.15 -6.12
CA TYR A 24 2.98 -9.78 -6.61
C TYR A 24 2.39 -9.64 -8.01
N LYS A 25 2.82 -10.51 -8.94
CA LYS A 25 2.30 -10.51 -10.31
C LYS A 25 0.78 -10.69 -10.32
N ASN A 26 0.30 -11.73 -9.63
CA ASN A 26 -1.13 -12.03 -9.57
C ASN A 26 -1.94 -10.89 -8.92
N ALA A 27 -1.43 -10.26 -7.87
CA ALA A 27 -2.11 -9.14 -7.21
C ALA A 27 -2.20 -7.91 -8.13
N ILE A 28 -1.15 -7.62 -8.89
CA ILE A 28 -1.17 -6.52 -9.88
C ILE A 28 -2.15 -6.84 -11.01
N ASP A 29 -2.08 -8.05 -11.58
CA ASP A 29 -2.96 -8.48 -12.67
C ASP A 29 -4.44 -8.42 -12.23
N GLN A 30 -4.74 -8.89 -11.00
CA GLN A 30 -6.08 -8.83 -10.44
C GLN A 30 -6.55 -7.39 -10.18
N ALA A 31 -5.69 -6.52 -9.64
CA ALA A 31 -6.04 -5.12 -9.43
C ALA A 31 -6.38 -4.40 -10.75
N VAL A 32 -5.61 -4.65 -11.80
CA VAL A 32 -5.87 -4.11 -13.15
C VAL A 32 -7.17 -4.66 -13.73
N ALA A 33 -7.42 -5.96 -13.60
CA ALA A 33 -8.67 -6.58 -14.04
C ALA A 33 -9.89 -6.04 -13.27
N ALA A 34 -9.72 -5.73 -11.98
CA ALA A 34 -10.76 -5.15 -11.14
C ALA A 34 -11.19 -3.77 -11.66
N LYS A 35 -10.24 -2.91 -12.10
CA LYS A 35 -10.59 -1.63 -12.75
C LYS A 35 -11.50 -1.84 -13.96
N GLY A 36 -11.15 -2.77 -14.85
CA GLY A 36 -11.94 -3.06 -16.07
C GLY A 36 -13.38 -3.54 -15.79
N LYS A 37 -13.66 -3.99 -14.56
CA LYS A 37 -14.98 -4.42 -14.10
C LYS A 37 -15.66 -3.40 -13.18
N GLY A 38 -15.06 -2.23 -12.96
CA GLY A 38 -15.53 -1.25 -11.99
C GLY A 38 -15.41 -1.69 -10.53
N LEU A 39 -14.57 -2.68 -10.21
CA LEU A 39 -14.36 -3.22 -8.86
C LEU A 39 -13.26 -2.44 -8.11
N TYR A 40 -13.43 -1.11 -7.97
CA TYR A 40 -12.38 -0.24 -7.44
C TYR A 40 -11.94 -0.58 -6.01
N LEU A 41 -12.87 -1.02 -5.15
CA LEU A 41 -12.54 -1.42 -3.77
C LEU A 41 -11.54 -2.57 -3.71
N GLU A 42 -11.68 -3.55 -4.60
CA GLU A 42 -10.75 -4.69 -4.69
C GLU A 42 -9.35 -4.22 -5.14
N GLY A 43 -9.29 -3.37 -6.15
CA GLY A 43 -8.02 -2.79 -6.58
C GLY A 43 -7.33 -1.97 -5.48
N ILE A 44 -8.11 -1.17 -4.75
CA ILE A 44 -7.62 -0.36 -3.63
C ILE A 44 -7.01 -1.25 -2.53
N THR A 45 -7.65 -2.36 -2.16
CA THR A 45 -7.12 -3.26 -1.12
C THR A 45 -5.88 -4.02 -1.59
N LEU A 46 -5.83 -4.42 -2.87
CA LEU A 46 -4.64 -5.04 -3.44
C LEU A 46 -3.44 -4.08 -3.49
N PHE A 47 -3.65 -2.82 -3.86
CA PHE A 47 -2.58 -1.82 -3.82
C PHE A 47 -2.12 -1.50 -2.40
N GLU A 48 -3.02 -1.46 -1.42
CA GLU A 48 -2.61 -1.35 -0.02
C GLU A 48 -1.72 -2.54 0.39
N SER A 49 -2.13 -3.77 0.05
CA SER A 49 -1.36 -4.97 0.38
C SER A 49 0.03 -4.95 -0.26
N LEU A 50 0.13 -4.49 -1.50
CA LEU A 50 1.42 -4.36 -2.21
C LEU A 50 2.30 -3.29 -1.57
N ILE A 51 1.75 -2.09 -1.32
CA ILE A 51 2.48 -0.97 -0.71
C ILE A 51 2.98 -1.35 0.69
N THR A 52 2.14 -1.99 1.50
CA THR A 52 2.50 -2.39 2.86
C THR A 52 3.63 -3.42 2.87
N ASP A 53 3.62 -4.47 2.03
CA ASP A 53 4.75 -5.42 1.96
C ASP A 53 6.05 -4.75 1.49
N ARG A 54 5.96 -3.78 0.57
CA ARG A 54 7.13 -2.99 0.15
C ARG A 54 7.72 -2.17 1.30
N LEU A 55 6.88 -1.44 2.03
CA LEU A 55 7.31 -0.65 3.19
C LEU A 55 7.85 -1.50 4.33
N GLU A 56 7.20 -2.63 4.64
CA GLU A 56 7.68 -3.61 5.63
C GLU A 56 9.09 -4.10 5.29
N SER A 57 9.32 -4.42 4.02
CA SER A 57 10.64 -4.86 3.55
C SER A 57 11.71 -3.77 3.69
N LEU A 58 11.39 -2.53 3.33
CA LEU A 58 12.31 -1.40 3.45
C LEU A 58 12.61 -1.10 4.93
N LEU A 59 11.56 -0.93 5.74
CA LEU A 59 11.69 -0.58 7.15
C LEU A 59 12.43 -1.66 7.93
N SER A 60 12.22 -2.95 7.61
CA SER A 60 12.98 -4.01 8.25
C SER A 60 14.49 -3.91 7.99
N ARG A 61 14.87 -3.48 6.77
CA ARG A 61 16.27 -3.26 6.39
C ARG A 61 16.84 -2.01 7.05
N VAL A 62 16.12 -0.90 7.00
CA VAL A 62 16.56 0.41 7.52
C VAL A 62 16.71 0.39 9.04
N THR A 63 15.75 -0.21 9.75
CA THR A 63 15.76 -0.25 11.22
C THR A 63 16.61 -1.37 11.80
N GLY A 64 16.98 -2.37 10.99
CA GLY A 64 17.57 -3.62 11.47
C GLY A 64 16.63 -4.48 12.31
N GLN A 65 15.35 -4.09 12.46
CA GLN A 65 14.34 -4.79 13.24
C GLN A 65 13.33 -5.49 12.34
N GLU A 66 12.70 -6.55 12.84
CA GLU A 66 11.65 -7.24 12.08
C GLU A 66 10.35 -6.41 12.07
N VAL A 67 10.06 -5.80 10.91
CA VAL A 67 8.82 -5.06 10.64
C VAL A 67 7.97 -5.87 9.67
N SER A 68 6.97 -6.58 10.19
CA SER A 68 6.08 -7.42 9.39
C SER A 68 4.63 -7.41 9.87
N PHE A 69 3.71 -7.62 8.92
CA PHE A 69 2.25 -7.66 9.13
C PHE A 69 1.70 -6.44 9.89
N LYS A 70 2.09 -5.24 9.45
CA LYS A 70 1.67 -3.95 10.02
C LYS A 70 0.66 -3.25 9.12
N THR A 71 -0.20 -2.45 9.75
CA THR A 71 -1.13 -1.59 9.03
C THR A 71 -0.38 -0.45 8.31
N LEU A 72 -0.92 0.03 7.19
CA LEU A 72 -0.34 1.16 6.45
C LEU A 72 -0.07 2.40 7.33
N GLY A 73 -1.01 2.76 8.20
CA GLY A 73 -0.84 3.92 9.10
C GLY A 73 0.34 3.78 10.06
N PHE A 74 0.59 2.55 10.56
CA PHE A 74 1.75 2.26 11.40
C PHE A 74 3.07 2.40 10.60
N LEU A 75 3.10 1.91 9.37
CA LEU A 75 4.29 1.99 8.51
C LEU A 75 4.62 3.44 8.14
N ILE A 76 3.62 4.26 7.79
CA ILE A 76 3.81 5.71 7.56
C ILE A 76 4.38 6.38 8.81
N ARG A 77 3.83 6.07 10.00
CA ARG A 77 4.36 6.60 11.26
C ARG A 77 5.83 6.21 11.48
N LEU A 78 6.21 4.96 11.21
CA LEU A 78 7.60 4.54 11.34
C LEU A 78 8.56 5.30 10.41
N VAL A 79 8.11 5.67 9.21
CA VAL A 79 8.90 6.54 8.31
C VAL A 79 8.99 7.95 8.90
N LYS A 80 7.88 8.50 9.40
CA LYS A 80 7.84 9.81 10.06
C LYS A 80 8.77 9.92 11.27
N ASP A 81 8.82 8.87 12.08
CA ASP A 81 9.63 8.82 13.31
C ASP A 81 11.15 8.68 13.00
N GLN A 82 11.53 8.52 11.73
CA GLN A 82 12.92 8.33 11.28
C GLN A 82 13.24 9.20 10.05
N PRO A 83 13.12 10.53 10.13
CA PRO A 83 13.24 11.41 8.96
C PRO A 83 14.59 11.32 8.27
N HIS A 84 15.68 11.11 9.03
CA HIS A 84 17.04 11.04 8.49
C HIS A 84 17.42 9.69 7.86
N ALA A 85 16.53 8.69 7.91
CA ALA A 85 16.80 7.36 7.38
C ALA A 85 16.42 7.21 5.90
N PHE A 86 15.82 8.24 5.30
CA PHE A 86 15.32 8.26 3.94
C PHE A 86 15.74 9.53 3.22
N SER A 87 15.68 9.54 1.89
CA SER A 87 15.82 10.80 1.14
C SER A 87 14.60 11.69 1.37
N ASP A 88 14.77 13.00 1.20
CA ASP A 88 13.68 13.98 1.34
C ASP A 88 12.51 13.65 0.41
N GLU A 89 12.79 13.20 -0.82
CA GLU A 89 11.77 12.83 -1.80
C GLU A 89 10.95 11.62 -1.32
N PHE A 90 11.62 10.57 -0.83
CA PHE A 90 10.91 9.39 -0.31
C PHE A 90 10.12 9.72 0.96
N TYR A 91 10.71 10.54 1.83
CA TYR A 91 10.06 11.00 3.05
C TYR A 91 8.78 11.79 2.73
N LEU A 92 8.81 12.71 1.76
CA LEU A 92 7.64 13.48 1.33
C LEU A 92 6.60 12.60 0.62
N LEU A 93 7.03 11.68 -0.26
CA LEU A 93 6.15 10.72 -0.90
C LEU A 93 5.32 9.92 0.12
N VAL A 94 5.96 9.44 1.19
CA VAL A 94 5.27 8.66 2.23
C VAL A 94 4.43 9.54 3.17
N ASN A 95 5.00 10.63 3.68
CA ASN A 95 4.33 11.42 4.72
C ASN A 95 3.22 12.33 4.20
N ASN A 96 3.28 12.73 2.92
CA ASN A 96 2.27 13.57 2.31
C ASN A 96 1.34 12.74 1.43
N ASP A 97 1.86 12.22 0.32
CA ASP A 97 1.01 11.65 -0.73
C ASP A 97 0.37 10.34 -0.29
N LEU A 98 1.16 9.46 0.32
CA LEU A 98 0.65 8.17 0.82
C LEU A 98 -0.26 8.33 2.04
N ASP A 99 0.00 9.26 2.97
CA ASP A 99 -0.93 9.53 4.08
C ASP A 99 -2.24 10.16 3.60
N ALA A 100 -2.18 11.07 2.63
CA ALA A 100 -3.37 11.64 2.00
C ALA A 100 -4.20 10.55 1.31
N TRP A 101 -3.54 9.65 0.57
CA TRP A 101 -4.21 8.50 -0.03
C TRP A 101 -4.78 7.54 1.01
N ARG A 102 -4.05 7.23 2.09
CA ARG A 102 -4.55 6.40 3.20
C ARG A 102 -5.86 6.95 3.75
N LYS A 103 -5.98 8.26 3.94
CA LYS A 103 -7.23 8.88 4.41
C LYS A 103 -8.37 8.65 3.42
N LYS A 104 -8.17 8.91 2.13
CA LYS A 104 -9.18 8.65 1.08
C LYS A 104 -9.57 7.17 1.01
N ARG A 105 -8.59 6.27 1.05
CA ARG A 105 -8.79 4.83 1.09
C ARG A 105 -9.60 4.41 2.31
N ASN A 106 -9.33 4.96 3.49
CA ASN A 106 -10.11 4.66 4.69
C ASN A 106 -11.57 5.06 4.52
N ARG A 107 -11.85 6.22 3.91
CA ARG A 107 -13.22 6.62 3.56
C ARG A 107 -13.86 5.63 2.58
N ALA A 108 -13.14 5.29 1.51
CA ALA A 108 -13.60 4.32 0.51
C ALA A 108 -13.99 2.96 1.12
N LEU A 109 -13.15 2.42 2.02
CA LEU A 109 -13.36 1.09 2.59
C LEU A 109 -14.31 1.07 3.80
N HIS A 110 -14.38 2.16 4.57
CA HIS A 110 -15.07 2.15 5.86
C HIS A 110 -16.28 3.09 5.93
N GLU A 111 -16.45 4.00 4.97
CA GLU A 111 -17.48 5.06 5.02
C GLU A 111 -18.43 5.02 3.82
N LEU A 112 -18.26 4.08 2.89
CA LEU A 112 -19.08 3.99 1.67
C LEU A 112 -20.60 3.94 1.96
N VAL A 113 -21.00 3.24 3.02
CA VAL A 113 -22.40 3.09 3.46
C VAL A 113 -22.78 4.00 4.64
N LYS A 114 -21.86 4.87 5.10
CA LYS A 114 -22.09 5.76 6.24
C LYS A 114 -22.66 7.09 5.76
N LEU A 115 -23.70 7.55 6.45
CA LEU A 115 -24.29 8.87 6.24
C LEU A 115 -23.76 9.84 7.30
N GLU A 116 -23.37 11.03 6.84
CA GLU A 116 -22.98 12.15 7.70
C GLU A 116 -24.16 13.14 7.69
N GLU A 117 -24.47 13.74 8.85
CA GLU A 117 -25.52 14.74 8.95
C GLU A 117 -25.24 15.90 7.97
N GLY A 118 -26.25 16.29 7.20
CA GLY A 118 -26.13 17.33 6.18
C GLY A 118 -25.42 16.91 4.87
N LYS A 119 -24.95 15.65 4.73
CA LYS A 119 -24.36 15.13 3.48
C LYS A 119 -25.04 13.86 3.02
N ILE A 120 -26.10 14.04 2.23
CA ILE A 120 -26.84 12.95 1.59
C ILE A 120 -26.27 12.74 0.18
N GLU A 121 -25.16 12.02 0.10
CA GLU A 121 -24.61 11.52 -1.18
C GLU A 121 -25.11 10.10 -1.44
N GLY A 122 -25.64 9.87 -2.64
CA GLY A 122 -26.08 8.55 -3.12
C GLY A 122 -24.93 7.60 -3.48
N TRP A 123 -25.28 6.34 -3.73
CA TRP A 123 -24.32 5.26 -4.02
C TRP A 123 -23.41 5.59 -5.22
N GLU A 124 -23.99 6.05 -6.31
CA GLU A 124 -23.34 6.26 -7.61
C GLU A 124 -22.26 7.33 -7.50
N ASN A 125 -22.54 8.44 -6.81
CA ASN A 125 -21.58 9.52 -6.59
C ASN A 125 -20.42 9.06 -5.70
N ARG A 126 -20.71 8.30 -4.64
CA ARG A 126 -19.68 7.78 -3.74
C ARG A 126 -18.80 6.76 -4.45
N TYR A 127 -19.40 5.87 -5.23
CA TYR A 127 -18.72 4.77 -5.89
C TYR A 127 -17.87 5.24 -7.08
N SER A 128 -18.37 6.18 -7.89
CA SER A 128 -17.60 6.80 -8.98
C SER A 128 -16.35 7.53 -8.46
N GLY A 129 -16.44 8.16 -7.29
CA GLY A 129 -15.28 8.78 -6.63
C GLY A 129 -14.14 7.81 -6.29
N LEU A 130 -14.41 6.50 -6.24
CA LEU A 130 -13.41 5.48 -5.91
C LEU A 130 -12.38 5.27 -7.03
N GLU A 131 -12.71 5.57 -8.29
CA GLU A 131 -11.78 5.42 -9.40
C GLU A 131 -10.51 6.26 -9.17
N THR A 132 -10.67 7.51 -8.76
CA THR A 132 -9.54 8.39 -8.46
C THR A 132 -8.68 7.86 -7.30
N THR A 133 -9.31 7.20 -6.32
CA THR A 133 -8.60 6.57 -5.19
C THR A 133 -7.85 5.32 -5.64
N TYR A 134 -8.44 4.52 -6.53
CA TYR A 134 -7.78 3.39 -7.16
C TYR A 134 -6.55 3.85 -7.96
N GLU A 135 -6.71 4.85 -8.83
CA GLU A 135 -5.65 5.33 -9.72
C GLU A 135 -4.47 5.89 -8.93
N LYS A 136 -4.76 6.66 -7.89
CA LYS A 136 -3.71 7.17 -7.01
C LYS A 136 -3.00 6.05 -6.24
N GLY A 137 -3.72 4.99 -5.86
CA GLY A 137 -3.13 3.80 -5.24
C GLY A 137 -2.15 3.07 -6.17
N TYR A 138 -2.54 2.90 -7.44
CA TYR A 138 -1.66 2.33 -8.46
C TYR A 138 -0.40 3.18 -8.67
N GLU A 139 -0.58 4.49 -8.84
CA GLU A 139 0.52 5.44 -9.02
C GLU A 139 1.51 5.39 -7.84
N LEU A 140 1.01 5.47 -6.60
CA LEU A 140 1.82 5.42 -5.39
C LEU A 140 2.56 4.09 -5.26
N PHE A 141 1.91 2.97 -5.57
CA PHE A 141 2.59 1.67 -5.60
C PHE A 141 3.79 1.68 -6.54
N ARG A 142 3.63 2.20 -7.77
CA ARG A 142 4.71 2.26 -8.77
C ARG A 142 5.85 3.15 -8.32
N GLN A 143 5.55 4.31 -7.73
CA GLN A 143 6.57 5.24 -7.22
C GLN A 143 7.34 4.64 -6.05
N ILE A 144 6.65 4.05 -5.07
CA ILE A 144 7.26 3.43 -3.89
C ILE A 144 8.09 2.21 -4.29
N ASP A 145 7.58 1.35 -5.17
CA ASP A 145 8.32 0.18 -5.65
C ASP A 145 9.60 0.58 -6.37
N LYS A 146 9.53 1.60 -7.25
CA LYS A 146 10.70 2.16 -7.94
C LYS A 146 11.72 2.72 -6.93
N ALA A 147 11.31 3.61 -6.04
CA ALA A 147 12.20 4.23 -5.06
C ALA A 147 12.90 3.18 -4.19
N ILE A 148 12.16 2.18 -3.69
CA ILE A 148 12.75 1.10 -2.90
C ILE A 148 13.74 0.27 -3.72
N ARG A 149 13.45 -0.04 -4.99
CA ARG A 149 14.41 -0.74 -5.85
C ARG A 149 15.69 0.06 -6.02
N GLU A 150 15.60 1.38 -6.18
CA GLU A 150 16.75 2.26 -6.31
C GLU A 150 17.59 2.34 -5.02
N MET A 151 16.96 2.34 -3.85
CA MET A 151 17.65 2.30 -2.54
C MET A 151 18.25 0.92 -2.22
N THR A 152 17.79 -0.13 -2.89
CA THR A 152 18.17 -1.52 -2.57
C THR A 152 19.11 -2.16 -3.59
N LYS A 153 19.39 -1.48 -4.71
CA LYS A 153 20.56 -1.76 -5.56
C LYS A 153 21.85 -1.52 -4.78
#